data_AF-A0A1I2P0T5-F1
#
_entry.id   AF-A0A1I2P0T5-F1
#
_cell.length_a   1.000
_cell.length_b   1.000
_cell.length_c   1.000
_cell.angle_alpha   90.00
_cell.angle_beta   90.00
_cell.angle_gamma   90.00
#
_symmetry.space_group_name_H-M   'P 1'
#
loop_
_entity.id
_entity.type
_entity.pdbx_description
1 polymer ?
#
loop_
_entity_poly.entity_id
_entity_poly.type
_entity_poly.pdbx_seq_one_letter_code
_entity_poly.pdbx_strand_id
1 'polypeptide(L)'
;MSSISSLSNCQPASRYGAPTVSRGSNPVVARLDTPAASAPSTIVTLSPEALAAAATPMSTSQRYQDLGADMLKQLGAGAAVPVDHAKLPDTVDNRFTLSITTRSGAQVDLTLANVDDDMIYQVSSSAELDDDERKALTNLAASFQAAIDGMTGPTPQVRLNGLTQFDSKFLESIDFHAEVAGPDSTSQALDFHIDDSMRRVSIGGPEGQAEVNVDTSTLEHLGTRKQQAKAINSYLAQFDQAVSRGHGDKKLMSMFKDAFADMNRTAVAEERDDFLRTPSKWQLNSDDRSALTGLSDFSASLKQTPKSSNPLKAWEQDTFSYDVSQATKVEGTKPDDRKINQTQQSHLGAQFHTDIGKSSPPWFDGTLQTQNYEYHEIDDNALSNVSLNYRLGKLKKASLEQMASQSENVKTIILGKLQSEKTIPSQQSLLRDLLPSLTSYEHIKGEDTLNENIPLLSSPGELVARNQQF
;
A
#
# COMPACT_ATOMS: atom_id res chain seq x y z
N MET A 1 -46.19 -7.40 -46.10
CA MET A 1 -47.55 -7.35 -46.66
C MET A 1 -48.52 -7.13 -45.51
N SER A 2 -49.41 -6.14 -45.64
CA SER A 2 -50.60 -5.85 -44.81
C SER A 2 -50.29 -5.32 -43.39
N SER A 3 -50.19 -4.02 -43.10
CA SER A 3 -51.12 -2.87 -43.27
C SER A 3 -52.33 -2.92 -42.34
N ILE A 4 -52.44 -1.91 -41.46
CA ILE A 4 -53.61 -1.14 -40.96
C ILE A 4 -52.97 0.03 -40.17
N SER A 5 -52.88 1.27 -40.69
CA SER A 5 -53.92 2.33 -40.77
C SER A 5 -54.47 2.66 -39.36
N SER A 6 -54.53 3.89 -38.83
CA SER A 6 -54.71 5.21 -39.43
C SER A 6 -54.96 6.24 -38.30
N LEU A 7 -54.58 7.51 -38.52
CA LEU A 7 -55.23 8.75 -38.00
C LEU A 7 -55.12 9.01 -36.48
N SER A 8 -55.04 10.23 -35.94
CA SER A 8 -55.21 11.58 -36.46
C SER A 8 -54.61 12.59 -35.46
N ASN A 9 -54.16 13.71 -36.04
CA ASN A 9 -53.87 14.98 -35.41
C ASN A 9 -55.08 15.55 -34.63
N CYS A 10 -54.86 16.03 -33.40
CA CYS A 10 -55.63 17.12 -32.78
C CYS A 10 -54.82 17.73 -31.62
N GLN A 11 -54.47 19.01 -31.74
CA GLN A 11 -54.11 19.87 -30.60
C GLN A 11 -55.38 20.19 -29.80
N PRO A 12 -55.24 20.50 -28.50
CA PRO A 12 -55.47 21.91 -28.13
C PRO A 12 -54.44 22.46 -27.13
N ALA A 13 -54.33 23.79 -27.14
CA ALA A 13 -53.49 24.58 -26.25
C ALA A 13 -54.05 24.68 -24.82
N SER A 14 -53.16 24.72 -23.82
CA SER A 14 -53.35 25.40 -22.52
C SER A 14 -52.00 25.62 -21.81
N ARG A 15 -51.95 26.67 -20.99
CA ARG A 15 -50.80 27.50 -20.55
C ARG A 15 -50.06 26.99 -19.28
N TYR A 16 -48.96 27.70 -18.98
CA TYR A 16 -48.05 27.71 -17.79
C TYR A 16 -46.96 26.64 -17.82
N GLY A 17 -45.67 26.88 -17.52
CA GLY A 17 -44.87 28.04 -17.11
C GLY A 17 -43.38 27.57 -17.10
N ALA A 18 -42.43 28.44 -17.41
CA ALA A 18 -41.00 28.16 -17.63
C ALA A 18 -40.21 27.87 -16.31
N PRO A 19 -38.87 27.66 -16.30
CA PRO A 19 -37.91 27.30 -17.36
C PRO A 19 -36.99 26.11 -16.99
N THR A 20 -36.23 25.68 -18.00
CA THR A 20 -35.13 24.70 -18.02
C THR A 20 -33.92 25.09 -17.15
N VAL A 21 -33.40 24.11 -16.40
CA VAL A 21 -32.10 24.13 -15.72
C VAL A 21 -30.98 23.83 -16.72
N SER A 22 -30.17 24.83 -17.08
CA SER A 22 -28.89 24.63 -17.75
C SER A 22 -27.78 24.38 -16.73
N ARG A 23 -27.01 23.30 -16.90
CA ARG A 23 -25.76 23.03 -16.18
C ARG A 23 -24.81 24.22 -16.30
N GLY A 24 -24.44 24.77 -15.14
CA GLY A 24 -23.50 25.88 -15.00
C GLY A 24 -22.10 25.49 -15.45
N SER A 25 -21.59 26.29 -16.37
CA SER A 25 -20.19 26.41 -16.74
C SER A 25 -19.49 27.26 -15.67
N ASN A 26 -18.30 26.85 -15.22
CA ASN A 26 -17.43 27.66 -14.37
C ASN A 26 -17.09 29.01 -15.04
N PRO A 27 -17.29 30.17 -14.38
CA PRO A 27 -16.44 31.34 -14.57
C PRO A 27 -15.38 31.31 -13.45
N VAL A 28 -14.09 31.53 -13.67
CA VAL A 28 -13.49 32.83 -13.98
C VAL A 28 -12.14 32.57 -14.64
N VAL A 29 -11.99 32.98 -15.90
CA VAL A 29 -10.68 33.17 -16.55
C VAL A 29 -10.40 34.67 -16.50
N ALA A 30 -9.41 35.08 -15.69
CA ALA A 30 -8.93 36.45 -15.69
C ALA A 30 -8.03 36.67 -16.92
N ARG A 31 -8.50 37.46 -17.89
CA ARG A 31 -7.65 38.08 -18.92
C ARG A 31 -7.03 39.36 -18.34
N LEU A 32 -5.72 39.50 -18.51
CA LEU A 32 -4.98 40.75 -18.28
C LEU A 32 -5.18 41.69 -19.47
N ASP A 33 -5.68 42.89 -19.20
CA ASP A 33 -5.41 44.10 -19.99
C ASP A 33 -5.15 45.25 -18.99
N THR A 34 -4.13 46.06 -19.27
CA THR A 34 -3.77 47.29 -18.51
C THR A 34 -3.58 48.45 -19.50
N PRO A 35 -3.55 49.73 -19.07
CA PRO A 35 -4.29 50.42 -18.01
C PRO A 35 -4.99 51.71 -18.51
N ALA A 36 -6.01 52.22 -17.78
CA ALA A 36 -6.32 53.65 -17.78
C ALA A 36 -7.01 54.11 -16.47
N ALA A 37 -6.24 54.86 -15.67
CA ALA A 37 -6.57 55.99 -14.78
C ALA A 37 -7.84 56.03 -13.87
N SER A 38 -7.55 56.24 -12.58
CA SER A 38 -8.20 57.14 -11.57
C SER A 38 -9.58 56.82 -10.91
N ALA A 39 -9.51 56.14 -9.74
CA ALA A 39 -10.16 56.31 -8.40
C ALA A 39 -11.62 56.82 -8.20
N PRO A 40 -12.30 56.61 -7.03
CA PRO A 40 -11.91 55.86 -5.82
C PRO A 40 -12.92 54.76 -5.36
N SER A 41 -12.39 53.81 -4.58
CA SER A 41 -13.03 52.91 -3.61
C SER A 41 -14.56 52.69 -3.68
N THR A 42 -14.98 51.60 -4.31
CA THR A 42 -16.24 50.93 -3.95
C THR A 42 -15.87 49.82 -2.96
N ILE A 43 -16.21 49.98 -1.68
CA ILE A 43 -16.23 48.85 -0.75
C ILE A 43 -17.35 47.93 -1.23
N VAL A 44 -16.99 46.84 -1.89
CA VAL A 44 -17.92 45.73 -2.13
C VAL A 44 -18.08 45.05 -0.78
N THR A 45 -19.17 45.33 -0.08
CA THR A 45 -19.61 44.53 1.06
C THR A 45 -19.99 43.16 0.53
N LEU A 46 -19.07 42.21 0.64
CA LEU A 46 -19.34 40.78 0.47
C LEU A 46 -20.51 40.42 1.40
N SER A 47 -21.49 39.68 0.90
CA SER A 47 -22.59 39.20 1.74
C SER A 47 -22.03 38.35 2.89
N PRO A 48 -22.72 38.26 4.04
CA PRO A 48 -22.31 37.36 5.13
C PRO A 48 -22.12 35.91 4.66
N GLU A 49 -22.85 35.49 3.61
CA GLU A 49 -22.70 34.18 2.96
C GLU A 49 -21.42 34.09 2.10
N ALA A 50 -20.98 35.18 1.46
CA ALA A 50 -19.72 35.23 0.72
C ALA A 50 -18.50 35.34 1.65
N LEU A 51 -18.62 36.02 2.80
CA LEU A 51 -17.62 35.97 3.87
C LEU A 51 -17.58 34.61 4.57
N ALA A 52 -18.73 33.94 4.77
CA ALA A 52 -18.77 32.58 5.31
C ALA A 52 -18.24 31.54 4.32
N ALA A 53 -18.43 31.73 3.01
CA ALA A 53 -17.85 30.88 1.96
C ALA A 53 -16.34 31.14 1.75
N ALA A 54 -15.87 32.36 1.97
CA ALA A 54 -14.43 32.68 1.98
C ALA A 54 -13.72 32.30 3.30
N ALA A 55 -14.49 31.96 4.34
CA ALA A 55 -14.00 31.54 5.66
C ALA A 55 -14.17 30.03 5.91
N THR A 56 -14.55 29.24 4.90
CA THR A 56 -14.43 27.77 5.04
C THR A 56 -12.96 27.43 5.05
N PRO A 57 -12.42 26.82 6.14
CA PRO A 57 -11.05 26.34 6.12
C PRO A 57 -10.92 25.35 4.96
N MET A 58 -10.04 25.68 4.01
CA MET A 58 -9.70 24.78 2.90
C MET A 58 -9.10 23.51 3.51
N SER A 59 -9.58 22.34 3.12
CA SER A 59 -8.99 21.09 3.62
C SER A 59 -7.55 20.96 3.13
N THR A 60 -6.70 20.24 3.87
CA THR A 60 -5.32 19.96 3.44
C THR A 60 -5.30 19.36 2.03
N SER A 61 -6.19 18.42 1.71
CA SER A 61 -6.25 17.83 0.36
C SER A 61 -6.63 18.85 -0.72
N GLN A 62 -7.54 19.79 -0.43
CA GLN A 62 -7.90 20.86 -1.38
C GLN A 62 -6.72 21.82 -1.60
N ARG A 63 -5.91 22.06 -0.58
CA ARG A 63 -4.74 22.94 -0.63
C ARG A 63 -3.65 22.41 -1.58
N TYR A 64 -3.46 21.10 -1.63
CA TYR A 64 -2.44 20.45 -2.48
C TYR A 64 -2.97 19.96 -3.83
N GLN A 65 -4.25 20.20 -4.14
CA GLN A 65 -4.89 19.67 -5.33
C GLN A 65 -4.15 20.13 -6.61
N ASP A 66 -3.77 19.16 -7.43
CA ASP A 66 -3.07 19.30 -8.72
C ASP A 66 -1.67 19.95 -8.69
N LEU A 67 -1.21 20.50 -7.54
CA LEU A 67 0.07 21.19 -7.43
C LEU A 67 1.27 20.31 -7.78
N GLY A 68 1.31 19.07 -7.26
CA GLY A 68 2.40 18.13 -7.54
C GLY A 68 2.44 17.73 -9.01
N ALA A 69 1.27 17.47 -9.60
CA ALA A 69 1.17 17.16 -11.02
C ALA A 69 1.61 18.34 -11.89
N ASP A 70 1.22 19.57 -11.54
CA ASP A 70 1.50 20.75 -12.35
C ASP A 70 2.99 21.13 -12.32
N MET A 71 3.68 20.94 -11.19
CA MET A 71 5.14 21.13 -11.12
C MET A 71 5.89 20.21 -12.10
N LEU A 72 5.56 18.92 -12.12
CA LEU A 72 6.19 17.95 -13.03
C LEU A 72 5.83 18.23 -14.50
N LYS A 73 4.60 18.65 -14.80
CA LYS A 73 4.22 19.06 -16.16
C LYS A 73 4.97 20.31 -16.62
N GLN A 74 5.18 21.29 -15.73
CA GLN A 74 5.94 22.51 -16.05
C GLN A 74 7.41 22.20 -16.35
N LEU A 75 8.03 21.32 -15.56
CA LEU A 75 9.37 20.79 -15.84
C LEU A 75 9.45 20.09 -17.20
N GLY A 76 8.45 19.27 -17.50
CA GLY A 76 8.26 18.61 -18.78
C GLY A 76 8.17 19.56 -19.97
N ALA A 77 7.49 20.69 -19.78
CA ALA A 77 7.30 21.71 -20.82
C ALA A 77 8.52 22.62 -21.04
N GLY A 78 9.64 22.36 -20.34
CA GLY A 78 10.88 23.13 -20.51
C GLY A 78 10.96 24.38 -19.62
N ALA A 79 10.22 24.45 -18.52
CA ALA A 79 10.38 25.53 -17.55
C ALA A 79 11.83 25.59 -17.05
N ALA A 80 12.39 26.81 -16.93
CA ALA A 80 13.72 27.02 -16.39
C ALA A 80 13.75 26.57 -14.93
N VAL A 81 14.61 25.59 -14.62
CA VAL A 81 14.78 25.09 -13.26
C VAL A 81 15.87 25.93 -12.60
N PRO A 82 15.57 26.66 -11.52
CA PRO A 82 16.62 27.33 -10.76
C PRO A 82 17.58 26.28 -10.20
N VAL A 83 18.87 26.50 -10.43
CA VAL A 83 19.95 25.62 -9.92
C VAL A 83 20.19 25.87 -8.43
N ASP A 84 19.70 27.00 -7.90
CA ASP A 84 19.80 27.37 -6.50
C ASP A 84 18.51 27.03 -5.72
N HIS A 85 18.71 26.39 -4.58
CA HIS A 85 17.66 26.04 -3.63
C HIS A 85 17.29 27.26 -2.77
N ALA A 86 16.05 27.75 -2.86
CA ALA A 86 15.53 28.66 -1.85
C ALA A 86 15.51 27.93 -0.48
N LYS A 87 15.98 28.57 0.59
CA LYS A 87 15.95 27.94 1.92
C LYS A 87 14.50 27.80 2.39
N LEU A 88 14.03 26.57 2.60
CA LEU A 88 12.74 26.34 3.26
C LEU A 88 12.77 26.88 4.70
N PRO A 89 11.64 27.39 5.21
CA PRO A 89 11.50 27.70 6.63
C PRO A 89 11.83 26.49 7.50
N ASP A 90 12.39 26.73 8.69
CA ASP A 90 12.81 25.65 9.60
C ASP A 90 11.59 24.91 10.21
N THR A 91 10.38 25.50 10.12
CA THR A 91 9.11 24.91 10.59
C THR A 91 8.06 24.98 9.48
N VAL A 92 7.50 23.83 9.11
CA VAL A 92 6.43 23.66 8.11
C VAL A 92 5.40 22.67 8.67
N ASP A 93 4.11 22.84 8.34
CA ASP A 93 3.05 21.97 8.87
C ASP A 93 2.95 20.66 8.09
N ASN A 94 2.95 20.75 6.77
CA ASN A 94 3.01 19.59 5.88
C ASN A 94 4.15 19.79 4.88
N ARG A 95 4.83 18.70 4.53
CA ARG A 95 5.95 18.70 3.59
C ARG A 95 5.92 17.46 2.73
N PHE A 96 6.05 17.64 1.43
CA PHE A 96 6.18 16.58 0.43
C PHE A 96 7.41 16.87 -0.40
N THR A 97 8.36 15.93 -0.42
CA THR A 97 9.59 16.03 -1.20
C THR A 97 9.66 14.84 -2.15
N LEU A 98 9.89 15.10 -3.43
CA LEU A 98 10.17 14.11 -4.46
C LEU A 98 11.55 14.38 -5.03
N SER A 99 12.48 13.45 -4.83
CA SER A 99 13.84 13.49 -5.36
C SER A 99 13.98 12.39 -6.40
N ILE A 100 14.46 12.74 -7.60
CA ILE A 100 14.56 11.84 -8.74
C ILE A 100 15.97 11.89 -9.27
N THR A 101 16.62 10.74 -9.37
CA THR A 101 17.92 10.60 -10.03
C THR A 101 17.67 10.10 -11.46
N THR A 102 18.14 10.82 -12.46
CA THR A 102 18.05 10.39 -13.86
C THR A 102 19.24 9.50 -14.25
N ARG A 103 19.12 8.77 -15.36
CA ARG A 103 20.21 7.93 -15.89
C ARG A 103 21.41 8.73 -16.38
N SER A 104 21.26 10.03 -16.67
CA SER A 104 22.39 10.92 -16.96
C SER A 104 23.12 11.38 -15.69
N GLY A 105 22.58 11.09 -14.50
CA GLY A 105 23.10 11.50 -13.20
C GLY A 105 22.57 12.86 -12.72
N ALA A 106 21.59 13.45 -13.41
CA ALA A 106 20.92 14.65 -12.94
C ALA A 106 20.01 14.31 -11.74
N GLN A 107 20.09 15.11 -10.69
CA GLN A 107 19.19 15.03 -9.54
C GLN A 107 18.15 16.14 -9.67
N VAL A 108 16.87 15.79 -9.57
CA VAL A 108 15.73 16.71 -9.60
C VAL A 108 15.01 16.61 -8.27
N ASP A 109 14.94 17.71 -7.53
CA ASP A 109 14.22 17.78 -6.26
C ASP A 109 13.01 18.71 -6.40
N LEU A 110 11.85 18.22 -5.96
CA LEU A 110 10.60 18.96 -5.88
C LEU A 110 10.16 18.94 -4.42
N THR A 111 9.89 20.11 -3.85
CA THR A 111 9.34 20.22 -2.50
C THR A 111 8.06 21.05 -2.53
N LEU A 112 7.02 20.53 -1.89
CA LEU A 112 5.77 21.21 -1.60
C LEU A 112 5.61 21.25 -0.09
N ALA A 113 5.46 22.44 0.48
CA ALA A 113 5.25 22.61 1.91
C ALA A 113 4.19 23.68 2.16
N ASN A 114 3.62 23.69 3.37
CA ASN A 114 2.84 24.82 3.83
C ASN A 114 3.37 25.32 5.18
N VAL A 115 3.26 26.62 5.37
CA VAL A 115 3.48 27.29 6.66
C VAL A 115 2.22 28.07 6.93
N ASP A 116 1.48 27.70 7.97
CA ASP A 116 0.15 28.25 8.23
C ASP A 116 -0.73 28.09 6.97
N ASP A 117 -1.25 29.20 6.45
CA ASP A 117 -2.06 29.26 5.24
C ASP A 117 -1.27 29.49 3.95
N ASP A 118 0.05 29.69 4.02
CA ASP A 118 0.89 29.98 2.84
C ASP A 118 1.51 28.70 2.26
N MET A 119 1.39 28.56 0.94
CA MET A 119 2.00 27.46 0.19
C MET A 119 3.39 27.82 -0.31
N ILE A 120 4.34 26.91 -0.10
CA ILE A 120 5.72 27.03 -0.56
C ILE A 120 5.99 25.87 -1.51
N TYR A 121 6.48 26.20 -2.70
CA TYR A 121 6.95 25.21 -3.66
C TYR A 121 8.39 25.51 -4.04
N GLN A 122 9.17 24.45 -4.23
CA GLN A 122 10.56 24.52 -4.64
C GLN A 122 10.83 23.45 -5.69
N VAL A 123 11.57 23.83 -6.71
CA VAL A 123 12.03 22.94 -7.77
C VAL A 123 13.48 23.26 -8.05
N SER A 124 14.31 22.24 -8.12
CA SER A 124 15.74 22.37 -8.40
C SER A 124 16.23 21.19 -9.21
N SER A 125 17.27 21.41 -10.00
CA SER A 125 17.98 20.34 -10.67
C SER A 125 19.48 20.60 -10.67
N SER A 126 20.27 19.55 -10.46
CA SER A 126 21.73 19.64 -10.44
C SER A 126 22.36 19.78 -11.83
N ALA A 127 21.62 19.48 -12.90
CA ALA A 127 22.09 19.54 -14.29
C ALA A 127 20.95 19.85 -15.27
N GLU A 128 21.30 20.10 -16.53
CA GLU A 128 20.30 20.25 -17.58
C GLU A 128 19.68 18.89 -17.94
N LEU A 129 18.35 18.85 -18.01
CA LEU A 129 17.58 17.67 -18.37
C LEU A 129 17.33 17.62 -19.88
N ASP A 130 17.50 16.46 -20.48
CA ASP A 130 17.14 16.22 -21.88
C ASP A 130 15.62 16.05 -22.10
N ASP A 131 15.19 16.04 -23.37
CA ASP A 131 13.77 15.96 -23.73
C ASP A 131 13.11 14.64 -23.29
N ASP A 132 13.86 13.53 -23.29
CA ASP A 132 13.34 12.22 -22.90
C ASP A 132 13.22 12.11 -21.37
N GLU A 133 14.20 12.63 -20.62
CA GLU A 133 14.15 12.77 -19.16
C GLU A 133 12.97 13.65 -18.73
N ARG A 134 12.78 14.80 -19.38
CA ARG A 134 11.62 15.70 -19.13
C ARG A 134 10.29 14.99 -19.36
N LYS A 135 10.21 14.17 -20.41
CA LYS A 135 9.02 13.36 -20.69
C LYS A 135 8.81 12.28 -19.62
N ALA A 136 9.88 11.62 -19.17
CA ALA A 136 9.81 10.64 -18.09
C ALA A 136 9.30 11.26 -16.78
N LEU A 137 9.78 12.45 -16.43
CA LEU A 137 9.29 13.23 -15.28
C LEU A 137 7.81 13.60 -15.42
N THR A 138 7.38 14.02 -16.61
CA THR A 138 5.96 14.35 -16.88
C THR A 138 5.05 13.15 -16.64
N ASN A 139 5.50 11.94 -16.98
CA ASN A 139 4.73 10.72 -16.77
C ASN A 139 4.51 10.39 -15.28
N LEU A 140 5.35 10.93 -14.39
CA LEU A 140 5.20 10.78 -12.93
C LEU A 140 4.19 11.77 -12.32
N ALA A 141 3.75 12.79 -13.06
CA ALA A 141 2.91 13.87 -12.55
C ALA A 141 1.65 13.38 -11.81
N ALA A 142 0.88 12.49 -12.45
CA ALA A 142 -0.33 11.93 -11.85
C ALA A 142 -0.01 11.03 -10.65
N SER A 143 1.10 10.29 -10.71
CA SER A 143 1.55 9.39 -9.65
C SER A 143 1.99 10.14 -8.40
N PHE A 144 2.75 11.23 -8.58
CA PHE A 144 3.17 12.10 -7.49
C PHE A 144 1.98 12.78 -6.82
N GLN A 145 1.04 13.29 -7.62
CA GLN A 145 -0.20 13.87 -7.08
C GLN A 145 -1.02 12.83 -6.32
N ALA A 146 -1.15 11.61 -6.84
CA ALA A 146 -1.88 10.54 -6.15
C ALA A 146 -1.26 10.20 -4.79
N ALA A 147 0.08 10.24 -4.66
CA ALA A 147 0.77 10.02 -3.40
C ALA A 147 0.48 11.14 -2.38
N ILE A 148 0.48 12.40 -2.82
CA ILE A 148 0.11 13.56 -1.98
C ILE A 148 -1.37 13.48 -1.55
N ASP A 149 -2.28 13.22 -2.49
CA ASP A 149 -3.72 13.10 -2.22
C ASP A 149 -4.02 11.96 -1.24
N GLY A 150 -3.28 10.85 -1.33
CA GLY A 150 -3.38 9.73 -0.40
C GLY A 150 -3.06 10.14 1.04
N MET A 151 -1.98 10.89 1.24
CA MET A 151 -1.53 11.30 2.57
C MET A 151 -2.33 12.48 3.15
N THR A 152 -2.84 13.37 2.31
CA THR A 152 -3.62 14.56 2.72
C THR A 152 -5.12 14.32 2.84
N GLY A 153 -5.60 13.14 2.46
CA GLY A 153 -7.01 12.77 2.56
C GLY A 153 -7.50 12.67 4.02
N PRO A 154 -8.84 12.68 4.26
CA PRO A 154 -9.41 12.57 5.59
C PRO A 154 -9.05 11.24 6.28
N THR A 155 -8.82 10.20 5.49
CA THR A 155 -8.21 8.94 5.91
C THR A 155 -6.92 8.78 5.11
N PRO A 156 -5.74 8.97 5.72
CA PRO A 156 -4.46 8.71 5.08
C PRO A 156 -4.39 7.33 4.43
N GLN A 157 -3.94 7.29 3.19
CA GLN A 157 -3.78 6.11 2.35
C GLN A 157 -2.42 6.15 1.65
N VAL A 158 -1.82 4.98 1.45
CA VAL A 158 -0.61 4.86 0.64
C VAL A 158 -1.03 4.70 -0.82
N ARG A 159 -0.46 5.51 -1.70
CA ARG A 159 -0.76 5.49 -3.14
C ARG A 159 0.52 5.65 -3.95
N LEU A 160 1.31 4.59 -3.99
CA LEU A 160 2.66 4.57 -4.58
C LEU A 160 2.71 3.79 -5.89
N ASN A 161 1.66 3.04 -6.25
CA ASN A 161 1.64 2.19 -7.46
C ASN A 161 2.06 2.91 -8.75
N GLY A 162 1.73 4.19 -8.89
CA GLY A 162 2.15 4.98 -10.06
C GLY A 162 3.64 5.34 -10.05
N LEU A 163 4.22 5.53 -8.86
CA LEU A 163 5.65 5.83 -8.68
C LEU A 163 6.51 4.57 -8.83
N THR A 164 5.97 3.38 -8.54
CA THR A 164 6.68 2.11 -8.73
C THR A 164 6.81 1.66 -10.19
N GLN A 165 6.18 2.38 -11.12
CA GLN A 165 6.14 2.09 -12.55
C GLN A 165 6.92 3.11 -13.39
N PHE A 166 7.91 3.76 -12.79
CA PHE A 166 8.72 4.76 -13.49
C PHE A 166 9.48 4.18 -14.68
N ASP A 167 9.84 5.03 -15.64
CA ASP A 167 10.60 4.60 -16.82
C ASP A 167 12.08 4.46 -16.48
N SER A 168 12.48 3.23 -16.12
CA SER A 168 13.87 2.92 -15.73
C SER A 168 14.90 3.08 -16.84
N LYS A 169 14.47 3.36 -18.09
CA LYS A 169 15.40 3.72 -19.18
C LYS A 169 15.96 5.13 -19.02
N PHE A 170 15.22 6.02 -18.37
CA PHE A 170 15.56 7.43 -18.24
C PHE A 170 15.78 7.84 -16.78
N LEU A 171 15.15 7.14 -15.84
CA LEU A 171 15.31 7.39 -14.41
C LEU A 171 16.06 6.23 -13.75
N GLU A 172 16.89 6.55 -12.77
CA GLU A 172 17.69 5.61 -11.96
C GLU A 172 17.00 5.32 -10.62
N SER A 173 16.56 6.36 -9.91
CA SER A 173 15.89 6.20 -8.62
C SER A 173 14.83 7.28 -8.38
N ILE A 174 13.90 6.97 -7.49
CA ILE A 174 12.91 7.92 -6.96
C ILE A 174 12.86 7.78 -5.44
N ASP A 175 13.01 8.91 -4.76
CA ASP A 175 12.81 9.06 -3.33
C ASP A 175 11.61 9.99 -3.10
N PHE A 176 10.64 9.57 -2.30
CA PHE A 176 9.50 10.38 -1.91
C PHE A 176 9.36 10.41 -0.40
N HIS A 177 9.36 11.60 0.17
CA HIS A 177 9.15 11.84 1.59
C HIS A 177 7.88 12.68 1.76
N ALA A 178 6.96 12.21 2.59
CA ALA A 178 5.77 12.95 2.99
C ALA A 178 5.73 13.05 4.51
N GLU A 179 5.43 14.23 5.02
CA GLU A 179 5.17 14.52 6.42
C GLU A 179 3.91 15.38 6.48
N VAL A 180 2.87 14.86 7.15
CA VAL A 180 1.57 15.51 7.26
C VAL A 180 1.25 15.72 8.73
N ALA A 181 0.95 16.96 9.11
CA ALA A 181 0.45 17.28 10.44
C ALA A 181 -0.91 16.62 10.66
N GLY A 182 -0.98 15.79 11.69
CA GLY A 182 -2.19 15.20 12.23
C GLY A 182 -2.75 16.03 13.40
N PRO A 183 -3.85 15.55 14.01
CA PRO A 183 -4.39 16.14 15.23
C PRO A 183 -3.35 16.17 16.37
N ASP A 184 -3.49 17.14 17.27
CA ASP A 184 -2.68 17.24 18.51
C ASP A 184 -1.15 17.32 18.28
N SER A 185 -0.71 17.97 17.20
CA SER A 185 0.71 18.12 16.83
C SER A 185 1.45 16.80 16.59
N THR A 186 0.74 15.71 16.29
CA THR A 186 1.36 14.45 15.86
C THR A 186 1.56 14.46 14.35
N SER A 187 2.70 13.98 13.83
CA SER A 187 2.92 13.89 12.38
C SER A 187 2.73 12.46 11.88
N GLN A 188 2.19 12.33 10.67
CA GLN A 188 2.18 11.11 9.89
C GLN A 188 3.23 11.26 8.79
N ALA A 189 4.24 10.40 8.82
CA ALA A 189 5.33 10.34 7.86
C ALA A 189 5.20 9.12 6.93
N LEU A 190 5.68 9.28 5.70
CA LEU A 190 5.90 8.22 4.73
C LEU A 190 7.20 8.50 3.99
N ASP A 191 8.11 7.52 3.99
CA ASP A 191 9.33 7.53 3.21
C ASP A 191 9.27 6.41 2.18
N PHE A 192 9.53 6.71 0.93
CA PHE A 192 9.52 5.78 -0.19
C PHE A 192 10.82 5.91 -0.97
N HIS A 193 11.39 4.78 -1.33
CA HIS A 193 12.56 4.70 -2.20
C HIS A 193 12.36 3.57 -3.20
N ILE A 194 12.75 3.81 -4.45
CA ILE A 194 12.81 2.78 -5.49
C ILE A 194 14.01 3.00 -6.40
N ASP A 195 14.70 1.91 -6.71
CA ASP A 195 15.76 1.84 -7.72
C ASP A 195 15.64 0.54 -8.55
N ASP A 196 16.67 0.20 -9.32
CA ASP A 196 16.72 -1.02 -10.14
C ASP A 196 16.71 -2.33 -9.32
N SER A 197 17.15 -2.27 -8.07
CA SER A 197 17.46 -3.42 -7.22
C SER A 197 16.50 -3.63 -6.07
N MET A 198 15.87 -2.57 -5.58
CA MET A 198 15.02 -2.62 -4.42
C MET A 198 13.92 -1.56 -4.44
N ARG A 199 12.88 -1.84 -3.67
CA ARG A 199 11.84 -0.89 -3.33
C ARG A 199 11.60 -0.92 -1.83
N ARG A 200 11.56 0.24 -1.19
CA ARG A 200 11.31 0.39 0.24
C ARG A 200 10.23 1.43 0.49
N VAL A 201 9.39 1.14 1.46
CA VAL A 201 8.49 2.13 2.04
C VAL A 201 8.49 1.99 3.56
N SER A 202 8.58 3.11 4.26
CA SER A 202 8.46 3.24 5.70
C SER A 202 7.31 4.19 6.01
N ILE A 203 6.50 3.85 6.99
CA ILE A 203 5.35 4.62 7.46
C ILE A 203 5.55 4.82 8.95
N GLY A 204 5.45 6.05 9.42
CA GLY A 204 5.57 6.37 10.84
C GLY A 204 4.48 7.34 11.27
N GLY A 205 3.91 7.16 12.44
CA GLY A 205 2.90 8.07 12.95
C GLY A 205 2.46 7.75 14.38
N PRO A 206 1.41 8.43 14.89
CA PRO A 206 0.93 8.24 16.25
C PRO A 206 0.49 6.80 16.54
N GLU A 207 -0.09 6.11 15.56
CA GLU A 207 -0.56 4.72 15.73
C GLU A 207 0.57 3.69 15.71
N GLY A 208 1.75 4.02 15.17
CA GLY A 208 2.89 3.11 15.09
C GLY A 208 3.75 3.31 13.85
N GLN A 209 4.52 2.26 13.54
CA GLN A 209 5.45 2.21 12.43
C GLN A 209 5.20 0.98 11.58
N ALA A 210 5.41 1.09 10.27
CA ALA A 210 5.34 -0.03 9.35
C ALA A 210 6.40 0.10 8.26
N GLU A 211 6.97 -1.00 7.81
CA GLU A 211 8.02 -1.03 6.80
C GLU A 211 7.74 -2.16 5.80
N VAL A 212 7.97 -1.91 4.51
CA VAL A 212 7.95 -2.92 3.45
C VAL A 212 9.18 -2.74 2.58
N ASN A 213 9.98 -3.80 2.47
CA ASN A 213 11.14 -3.89 1.60
C ASN A 213 10.92 -5.00 0.58
N VAL A 214 11.13 -4.71 -0.70
CA VAL A 214 10.98 -5.65 -1.81
C VAL A 214 12.28 -5.66 -2.60
N ASP A 215 12.88 -6.83 -2.77
CA ASP A 215 14.04 -7.05 -3.61
C ASP A 215 13.59 -7.26 -5.07
N THR A 216 13.97 -6.33 -5.94
CA THR A 216 13.70 -6.37 -7.38
C THR A 216 14.92 -6.72 -8.22
N SER A 217 16.07 -6.97 -7.59
CA SER A 217 17.30 -7.35 -8.30
C SER A 217 17.18 -8.70 -9.02
N THR A 218 16.28 -9.57 -8.57
CA THR A 218 16.07 -10.93 -9.11
C THR A 218 14.76 -11.05 -9.89
N LEU A 219 14.68 -10.37 -11.03
CA LEU A 219 13.50 -10.38 -11.92
C LEU A 219 13.18 -11.75 -12.55
N GLU A 220 14.09 -12.72 -12.44
CA GLU A 220 13.99 -14.05 -13.03
C GLU A 220 12.91 -14.93 -12.38
N HIS A 221 12.54 -14.63 -11.13
CA HIS A 221 11.57 -15.40 -10.35
C HIS A 221 10.15 -14.82 -10.35
N LEU A 222 9.94 -13.68 -11.03
CA LEU A 222 8.63 -13.02 -11.03
C LEU A 222 7.59 -13.87 -11.76
N GLY A 223 6.41 -13.98 -11.17
CA GLY A 223 5.24 -14.60 -11.75
C GLY A 223 4.55 -13.73 -12.80
N THR A 224 3.40 -14.20 -13.28
CA THR A 224 2.49 -13.39 -14.11
C THR A 224 1.71 -12.39 -13.26
N ARG A 225 1.08 -11.38 -13.88
CA ARG A 225 0.26 -10.41 -13.13
C ARG A 225 -0.87 -11.09 -12.36
N LYS A 226 -1.56 -12.06 -12.97
CA LYS A 226 -2.61 -12.87 -12.32
C LYS A 226 -2.07 -13.63 -11.10
N GLN A 227 -0.88 -14.21 -11.21
CA GLN A 227 -0.24 -14.93 -10.12
C GLN A 227 0.13 -13.99 -8.96
N GLN A 228 0.75 -12.85 -9.26
CA GLN A 228 1.10 -11.85 -8.25
C GLN A 228 -0.14 -11.30 -7.54
N ALA A 229 -1.19 -10.97 -8.30
CA ALA A 229 -2.44 -10.48 -7.73
C ALA A 229 -3.05 -11.49 -6.75
N LYS A 230 -3.03 -12.78 -7.09
CA LYS A 230 -3.50 -13.84 -6.19
C LYS A 230 -2.63 -13.94 -4.94
N ALA A 231 -1.30 -13.94 -5.08
CA ALA A 231 -0.38 -13.98 -3.95
C ALA A 231 -0.56 -12.78 -3.01
N ILE A 232 -0.64 -11.56 -3.57
CA ILE A 232 -0.90 -10.33 -2.81
C ILE A 232 -2.22 -10.47 -2.05
N ASN A 233 -3.32 -10.86 -2.71
CA ASN A 233 -4.62 -10.99 -2.06
C ASN A 233 -4.60 -11.98 -0.87
N SER A 234 -3.85 -13.08 -0.96
CA SER A 234 -3.72 -14.00 0.17
C SER A 234 -2.95 -13.40 1.34
N TYR A 235 -1.86 -12.66 1.09
CA TYR A 235 -1.17 -11.91 2.14
C TYR A 235 -2.08 -10.85 2.78
N LEU A 236 -2.85 -10.11 1.97
CA LEU A 236 -3.80 -9.12 2.48
C LEU A 236 -4.86 -9.77 3.39
N ALA A 237 -5.36 -10.96 3.03
CA ALA A 237 -6.29 -11.72 3.88
C ALA A 237 -5.61 -12.23 5.16
N GLN A 238 -4.34 -12.65 5.09
CA GLN A 238 -3.54 -13.01 6.26
C GLN A 238 -3.38 -11.83 7.22
N PHE A 239 -3.16 -10.63 6.70
CA PHE A 239 -3.03 -9.41 7.49
C PHE A 239 -4.35 -9.06 8.20
N ASP A 240 -5.49 -9.24 7.52
CA ASP A 240 -6.81 -9.04 8.14
C ASP A 240 -7.06 -10.03 9.29
N GLN A 241 -6.64 -11.28 9.12
CA GLN A 241 -6.73 -12.30 10.17
C GLN A 241 -5.79 -11.98 11.35
N ALA A 242 -4.58 -11.49 11.07
CA ALA A 242 -3.64 -11.06 12.11
C ALA A 242 -4.21 -9.89 12.94
N VAL A 243 -4.78 -8.87 12.30
CA VAL A 243 -5.45 -7.76 13.00
C VAL A 243 -6.64 -8.24 13.80
N SER A 244 -7.48 -9.12 13.23
CA SER A 244 -8.64 -9.64 13.95
C SER A 244 -8.23 -10.45 15.19
N ARG A 245 -7.10 -11.16 15.14
CA ARG A 245 -6.61 -11.99 16.25
C ARG A 245 -5.84 -11.19 17.30
N GLY A 246 -5.01 -10.25 16.87
CA GLY A 246 -4.15 -9.44 17.75
C GLY A 246 -4.74 -8.08 18.14
N HIS A 247 -5.95 -7.74 17.69
CA HIS A 247 -6.59 -6.44 17.96
C HIS A 247 -5.75 -5.23 17.51
N GLY A 248 -5.01 -5.36 16.41
CA GLY A 248 -4.16 -4.29 15.87
C GLY A 248 -4.94 -3.09 15.33
N ASP A 249 -4.26 -1.95 15.21
CA ASP A 249 -4.82 -0.73 14.66
C ASP A 249 -5.20 -0.89 13.17
N LYS A 250 -6.48 -0.69 12.86
CA LYS A 250 -7.04 -0.91 11.52
C LYS A 250 -6.58 0.13 10.50
N LYS A 251 -6.32 1.37 10.94
CA LYS A 251 -5.90 2.45 10.05
C LYS A 251 -4.45 2.22 9.62
N LEU A 252 -3.57 1.93 10.58
CA LEU A 252 -2.18 1.58 10.32
C LEU A 252 -2.08 0.31 9.45
N MET A 253 -2.89 -0.72 9.75
CA MET A 253 -2.96 -1.91 8.90
C MET A 253 -3.43 -1.60 7.48
N SER A 254 -4.41 -0.71 7.29
CA SER A 254 -4.85 -0.31 5.95
C SER A 254 -3.71 0.30 5.14
N MET A 255 -2.94 1.21 5.74
CA MET A 255 -1.78 1.81 5.08
C MET A 255 -0.69 0.77 4.78
N PHE A 256 -0.45 -0.17 5.69
CA PHE A 256 0.46 -1.30 5.47
C PHE A 256 0.03 -2.20 4.32
N LYS A 257 -1.27 -2.50 4.21
CA LYS A 257 -1.86 -3.26 3.10
C LYS A 257 -1.69 -2.56 1.76
N ASP A 258 -1.97 -1.26 1.72
CA ASP A 258 -1.80 -0.43 0.52
C ASP A 258 -0.34 -0.41 0.08
N ALA A 259 0.58 -0.13 1.01
CA ALA A 259 2.03 -0.18 0.77
C ALA A 259 2.48 -1.56 0.26
N PHE A 260 2.11 -2.64 0.94
CA PHE A 260 2.49 -3.99 0.54
C PHE A 260 2.02 -4.33 -0.88
N ALA A 261 0.77 -4.01 -1.22
CA ALA A 261 0.19 -4.26 -2.53
C ALA A 261 0.89 -3.44 -3.63
N ASP A 262 1.13 -2.16 -3.38
CA ASP A 262 1.77 -1.25 -4.34
C ASP A 262 3.24 -1.63 -4.58
N MET A 263 3.95 -2.07 -3.54
CA MET A 263 5.35 -2.46 -3.64
C MET A 263 5.56 -3.78 -4.38
N ASN A 264 4.70 -4.77 -4.16
CA ASN A 264 4.84 -6.13 -4.70
C ASN A 264 4.29 -6.31 -6.13
N ARG A 265 3.62 -5.31 -6.70
CA ARG A 265 3.21 -5.31 -8.11
C ARG A 265 4.40 -5.00 -9.01
N THR A 266 5.05 -6.04 -9.52
CA THR A 266 6.25 -5.92 -10.38
C THR A 266 6.02 -6.52 -11.79
N ALA A 267 4.97 -7.31 -12.00
CA ALA A 267 4.70 -7.94 -13.28
C ALA A 267 4.23 -6.96 -14.36
N VAL A 268 5.04 -6.83 -15.41
CA VAL A 268 4.76 -5.97 -16.57
C VAL A 268 3.82 -6.61 -17.62
N ALA A 269 3.61 -7.93 -17.59
CA ALA A 269 2.81 -8.64 -18.60
C ALA A 269 1.72 -9.53 -17.96
N GLU A 270 0.55 -9.57 -18.59
CA GLU A 270 -0.57 -10.47 -18.24
C GLU A 270 -0.21 -11.94 -18.51
N GLU A 271 0.41 -12.18 -19.67
CA GLU A 271 0.94 -13.45 -20.10
C GLU A 271 2.42 -13.23 -20.48
N ARG A 272 3.33 -14.11 -20.02
CA ARG A 272 4.72 -14.05 -20.45
C ARG A 272 4.83 -14.79 -21.78
N ASP A 273 5.18 -14.04 -22.83
CA ASP A 273 5.55 -14.63 -24.10
C ASP A 273 6.97 -15.22 -23.97
N ASP A 274 7.05 -16.50 -23.59
CA ASP A 274 8.31 -17.23 -23.33
C ASP A 274 9.24 -17.26 -24.57
N PHE A 275 8.73 -16.89 -25.76
CA PHE A 275 9.48 -16.85 -27.03
C PHE A 275 10.31 -15.57 -27.28
N LEU A 276 10.02 -14.45 -26.58
CA LEU A 276 10.56 -13.13 -26.94
C LEU A 276 11.63 -12.59 -25.98
N ARG A 277 12.07 -13.38 -24.99
CA ARG A 277 13.09 -12.95 -24.02
C ARG A 277 14.38 -13.73 -24.19
N THR A 278 15.50 -13.03 -24.08
CA THR A 278 16.84 -13.61 -23.99
C THR A 278 16.86 -14.61 -22.83
N PRO A 279 17.27 -15.89 -23.04
CA PRO A 279 17.22 -16.89 -21.98
C PRO A 279 18.16 -16.47 -20.87
N SER A 280 17.62 -16.16 -19.69
CA SER A 280 18.48 -16.10 -18.50
C SER A 280 18.82 -17.52 -18.04
N LYS A 281 20.01 -17.68 -17.47
CA LYS A 281 20.52 -18.96 -17.00
C LYS A 281 19.63 -19.59 -15.91
N TRP A 282 18.83 -18.83 -15.16
CA TRP A 282 17.97 -19.36 -14.09
C TRP A 282 16.48 -19.13 -14.30
N GLN A 283 16.04 -18.95 -15.56
CA GLN A 283 14.63 -18.75 -15.86
C GLN A 283 13.75 -19.91 -15.35
N LEU A 284 12.69 -19.55 -14.61
CA LEU A 284 11.69 -20.48 -14.08
C LEU A 284 10.83 -21.08 -15.21
N ASN A 285 10.63 -22.39 -15.17
CA ASN A 285 9.74 -23.10 -16.10
C ASN A 285 8.27 -23.05 -15.60
N SER A 286 7.34 -23.64 -16.35
CA SER A 286 5.91 -23.71 -15.97
C SER A 286 5.69 -24.36 -14.60
N ASP A 287 6.42 -25.42 -14.29
CA ASP A 287 6.28 -26.22 -13.07
C ASP A 287 6.80 -25.44 -11.85
N ASP A 288 7.89 -24.68 -12.03
CA ASP A 288 8.39 -23.75 -11.01
C ASP A 288 7.34 -22.67 -10.71
N ARG A 289 6.77 -22.07 -11.77
CA ARG A 289 5.80 -20.99 -11.64
C ARG A 289 4.50 -21.45 -10.97
N SER A 290 4.07 -22.69 -11.18
CA SER A 290 2.86 -23.20 -10.52
C SER A 290 3.05 -23.53 -9.03
N ALA A 291 4.30 -23.74 -8.59
CA ALA A 291 4.62 -24.06 -7.19
C ALA A 291 5.06 -22.87 -6.33
N LEU A 292 5.43 -21.73 -6.93
CA LEU A 292 5.92 -20.53 -6.23
C LEU A 292 4.88 -19.40 -6.21
N THR A 293 5.09 -18.39 -5.36
CA THR A 293 4.17 -17.24 -5.29
C THR A 293 4.27 -16.29 -6.48
N GLY A 294 5.41 -16.26 -7.17
CA GLY A 294 5.69 -15.30 -8.23
C GLY A 294 5.88 -13.85 -7.77
N LEU A 295 5.90 -13.60 -6.46
CA LEU A 295 6.32 -12.30 -5.92
C LEU A 295 7.84 -12.21 -5.88
N SER A 296 8.33 -10.98 -5.91
CA SER A 296 9.69 -10.66 -5.45
C SER A 296 9.90 -11.13 -4.02
N ASP A 297 11.16 -11.33 -3.64
CA ASP A 297 11.49 -11.53 -2.24
C ASP A 297 11.26 -10.23 -1.47
N PHE A 298 10.79 -10.35 -0.23
CA PHE A 298 10.41 -9.18 0.56
C PHE A 298 10.54 -9.43 2.06
N SER A 299 10.65 -8.35 2.81
CA SER A 299 10.39 -8.31 4.26
C SER A 299 9.44 -7.17 4.55
N ALA A 300 8.47 -7.41 5.42
CA ALA A 300 7.51 -6.40 5.83
C ALA A 300 7.24 -6.55 7.33
N SER A 301 7.19 -5.43 8.04
CA SER A 301 6.98 -5.37 9.47
C SER A 301 6.00 -4.26 9.82
N LEU A 302 5.26 -4.47 10.90
CA LEU A 302 4.27 -3.54 11.41
C LEU A 302 4.35 -3.59 12.93
N LYS A 303 4.50 -2.43 13.57
CA LYS A 303 4.56 -2.30 15.02
C LYS A 303 3.72 -1.12 15.49
N GLN A 304 2.69 -1.41 16.27
CA GLN A 304 1.83 -0.40 16.86
C GLN A 304 2.52 0.29 18.04
N THR A 305 2.24 1.58 18.22
CA THR A 305 2.61 2.31 19.43
C THR A 305 1.89 1.68 20.64
N PRO A 306 2.61 1.30 21.71
CA PRO A 306 1.97 0.73 22.90
C PRO A 306 0.97 1.69 23.54
N LYS A 307 -0.24 1.20 23.84
CA LYS A 307 -1.29 1.99 24.51
C LYS A 307 -1.47 1.50 25.95
N SER A 308 -1.28 2.39 26.91
CA SER A 308 -1.51 2.08 28.33
C SER A 308 -2.96 2.39 28.69
N SER A 309 -3.86 1.44 28.40
CA SER A 309 -5.30 1.65 28.53
C SER A 309 -5.79 1.60 29.98
N ASN A 310 -5.10 0.86 30.87
CA ASN A 310 -5.48 0.69 32.27
C ASN A 310 -4.68 1.61 33.21
N PRO A 311 -5.29 2.67 33.80
CA PRO A 311 -4.57 3.59 34.68
C PRO A 311 -4.01 2.95 35.96
N LEU A 312 -4.64 1.88 36.46
CA LEU A 312 -4.18 1.19 37.68
C LEU A 312 -3.07 0.17 37.42
N LYS A 313 -2.85 -0.22 36.16
CA LYS A 313 -1.80 -1.14 35.73
C LYS A 313 -1.14 -0.65 34.46
N ALA A 314 -0.47 0.50 34.54
CA ALA A 314 0.12 1.13 33.37
C ALA A 314 1.19 0.28 32.66
N TRP A 315 1.73 -0.74 33.32
CA TRP A 315 2.67 -1.71 32.75
C TRP A 315 2.02 -2.76 31.84
N GLU A 316 0.70 -2.97 31.94
CA GLU A 316 -0.07 -3.79 31.00
C GLU A 316 -0.42 -2.91 29.81
N GLN A 317 0.25 -3.14 28.68
CA GLN A 317 0.15 -2.30 27.50
C GLN A 317 -0.52 -3.06 26.36
N ASP A 318 -1.42 -2.39 25.67
CA ASP A 318 -1.97 -2.89 24.41
C ASP A 318 -0.90 -2.69 23.32
N THR A 319 -0.39 -3.80 22.79
CA THR A 319 0.68 -3.84 21.79
C THR A 319 0.28 -4.74 20.65
N PHE A 320 0.79 -4.42 19.46
CA PHE A 320 0.61 -5.25 18.28
C PHE A 320 1.87 -5.16 17.43
N SER A 321 2.40 -6.31 17.02
CA SER A 321 3.49 -6.43 16.08
C SER A 321 3.25 -7.58 15.12
N TYR A 322 3.51 -7.35 13.84
CA TYR A 322 3.36 -8.34 12.80
C TYR A 322 4.53 -8.27 11.83
N ASP A 323 5.20 -9.39 11.64
CA ASP A 323 6.32 -9.53 10.71
C ASP A 323 6.00 -10.60 9.68
N VAL A 324 6.35 -10.35 8.43
CA VAL A 324 6.20 -11.30 7.33
C VAL A 324 7.35 -11.16 6.34
N SER A 325 7.88 -12.26 5.83
CA SER A 325 8.90 -12.21 4.80
C SER A 325 8.84 -13.40 3.88
N GLN A 326 9.35 -13.22 2.66
CA GLN A 326 9.56 -14.26 1.67
C GLN A 326 10.98 -14.16 1.11
N ALA A 327 11.65 -15.31 0.99
CA ALA A 327 12.97 -15.42 0.37
C ALA A 327 13.03 -16.63 -0.56
N THR A 328 13.65 -16.46 -1.72
CA THR A 328 13.77 -17.46 -2.79
C THR A 328 15.23 -17.67 -3.11
N LYS A 329 15.72 -18.89 -2.87
CA LYS A 329 17.10 -19.28 -3.14
C LYS A 329 17.16 -20.29 -4.27
N VAL A 330 17.89 -19.94 -5.33
CA VAL A 330 18.21 -20.84 -6.43
C VAL A 330 19.68 -21.26 -6.34
N GLU A 331 19.91 -22.56 -6.23
CA GLU A 331 21.23 -23.18 -6.12
C GLU A 331 21.44 -24.15 -7.28
N GLY A 332 22.70 -24.41 -7.65
CA GLY A 332 23.05 -25.40 -8.67
C GLY A 332 24.18 -24.93 -9.58
N THR A 333 24.93 -25.88 -10.14
CA THR A 333 26.05 -25.58 -11.05
C THR A 333 25.59 -25.36 -12.49
N LYS A 334 24.46 -25.97 -12.87
CA LYS A 334 23.84 -25.88 -14.20
C LYS A 334 22.32 -25.75 -14.06
N PRO A 335 21.63 -25.12 -15.02
CA PRO A 335 20.17 -24.98 -14.99
C PRO A 335 19.44 -26.33 -14.86
N ASP A 336 19.98 -27.36 -15.49
CA ASP A 336 19.44 -28.72 -15.48
C ASP A 336 19.56 -29.45 -14.14
N ASP A 337 20.47 -29.00 -13.28
CA ASP A 337 20.76 -29.56 -11.96
C ASP A 337 20.56 -28.49 -10.87
N ARG A 338 19.44 -27.76 -10.97
CA ARG A 338 19.09 -26.68 -10.04
C ARG A 338 18.21 -27.13 -8.88
N LYS A 339 18.32 -26.42 -7.77
CA LYS A 339 17.45 -26.53 -6.60
C LYS A 339 16.85 -25.16 -6.31
N ILE A 340 15.54 -25.08 -6.12
CA ILE A 340 14.84 -23.85 -5.76
C ILE A 340 14.22 -24.07 -4.39
N ASN A 341 14.47 -23.16 -3.46
CA ASN A 341 13.82 -23.15 -2.15
C ASN A 341 13.16 -21.79 -1.96
N GLN A 342 11.86 -21.75 -1.70
CA GLN A 342 11.15 -20.54 -1.31
C GLN A 342 10.64 -20.72 0.12
N THR A 343 11.07 -19.81 0.99
CA THR A 343 10.66 -19.78 2.40
C THR A 343 9.79 -18.56 2.62
N GLN A 344 8.64 -18.78 3.24
CA GLN A 344 7.75 -17.72 3.73
C GLN A 344 7.61 -17.88 5.24
N GLN A 345 7.69 -16.78 5.96
CA GLN A 345 7.52 -16.78 7.41
C GLN A 345 6.64 -15.62 7.84
N SER A 346 5.88 -15.81 8.92
CA SER A 346 5.17 -14.73 9.59
C SER A 346 5.19 -14.91 11.10
N HIS A 347 5.24 -13.80 11.83
CA HIS A 347 5.14 -13.75 13.28
C HIS A 347 4.10 -12.71 13.69
N LEU A 348 3.21 -13.07 14.61
CA LEU A 348 2.25 -12.17 15.23
C LEU A 348 2.49 -12.17 16.74
N GLY A 349 2.83 -11.00 17.26
CA GLY A 349 2.87 -10.71 18.69
C GLY A 349 1.79 -9.68 19.03
N ALA A 350 0.96 -9.96 20.03
CA ALA A 350 0.00 -8.96 20.49
C ALA A 350 -0.28 -9.09 21.97
N GLN A 351 -0.60 -7.97 22.60
CA GLN A 351 -1.10 -7.94 23.97
C GLN A 351 -2.28 -6.98 23.99
N PHE A 352 -3.40 -7.37 24.60
CA PHE A 352 -4.57 -6.49 24.66
C PHE A 352 -5.52 -6.83 25.78
N HIS A 353 -6.30 -5.83 26.19
CA HIS A 353 -7.37 -5.96 27.17
C HIS A 353 -8.74 -6.21 26.51
N THR A 354 -9.55 -7.06 27.12
CA THR A 354 -10.95 -7.30 26.75
C THR A 354 -11.86 -7.32 27.97
N ASP A 355 -13.14 -6.99 27.76
CA ASP A 355 -14.20 -7.33 28.71
C ASP A 355 -14.28 -8.85 28.91
N ILE A 356 -14.50 -9.29 30.15
CA ILE A 356 -14.59 -10.73 30.46
C ILE A 356 -15.63 -11.43 29.58
N GLY A 357 -15.19 -12.41 28.79
CA GLY A 357 -16.05 -13.20 27.91
C GLY A 357 -16.56 -12.45 26.66
N LYS A 358 -15.97 -11.30 26.31
CA LYS A 358 -16.29 -10.52 25.11
C LYS A 358 -15.01 -10.11 24.38
N SER A 359 -15.14 -9.66 23.14
CA SER A 359 -14.03 -9.08 22.36
C SER A 359 -14.02 -7.54 22.39
N SER A 360 -14.85 -6.90 23.22
CA SER A 360 -14.88 -5.44 23.37
C SER A 360 -13.79 -4.97 24.33
N PRO A 361 -13.20 -3.78 24.11
CA PRO A 361 -12.31 -3.16 25.09
C PRO A 361 -13.04 -2.93 26.42
N PRO A 362 -12.41 -3.20 27.57
CA PRO A 362 -13.00 -2.93 28.86
C PRO A 362 -12.98 -1.43 29.17
N TRP A 363 -13.92 -1.02 30.02
CA TRP A 363 -13.97 0.35 30.51
C TRP A 363 -13.14 0.49 31.79
N PHE A 364 -12.21 1.45 31.80
CA PHE A 364 -11.41 1.77 32.98
C PHE A 364 -11.67 3.21 33.43
N ASP A 365 -12.11 3.41 34.68
CA ASP A 365 -12.26 4.76 35.28
C ASP A 365 -11.22 5.05 36.39
N GLY A 366 -10.25 4.15 36.56
CA GLY A 366 -9.22 4.23 37.59
C GLY A 366 -9.66 3.75 38.98
N THR A 367 -10.89 3.26 39.14
CA THR A 367 -11.37 2.64 40.38
C THR A 367 -11.17 1.13 40.35
N LEU A 368 -11.14 0.49 41.54
CA LEU A 368 -11.04 -0.97 41.64
C LEU A 368 -12.27 -1.68 41.06
N GLN A 369 -13.42 -1.01 41.05
CA GLN A 369 -14.69 -1.56 40.57
C GLN A 369 -14.69 -1.79 39.05
N THR A 370 -13.87 -1.05 38.29
CA THR A 370 -13.74 -1.24 36.84
C THR A 370 -12.59 -2.17 36.44
N GLN A 371 -11.87 -2.74 37.41
CA GLN A 371 -10.74 -3.63 37.15
C GLN A 371 -11.20 -5.08 36.93
N ASN A 372 -12.15 -5.28 36.01
CA ASN A 372 -12.67 -6.58 35.62
C ASN A 372 -12.48 -6.78 34.12
N TYR A 373 -11.48 -7.56 33.74
CA TYR A 373 -11.07 -7.72 32.34
C TYR A 373 -10.29 -9.02 32.14
N GLU A 374 -10.15 -9.41 30.88
CA GLU A 374 -9.18 -10.41 30.45
C GLU A 374 -8.02 -9.69 29.76
N TYR A 375 -6.80 -10.12 30.08
CA TYR A 375 -5.57 -9.69 29.42
C TYR A 375 -5.06 -10.85 28.57
N HIS A 376 -4.97 -10.61 27.27
CA HIS A 376 -4.56 -11.60 26.29
C HIS A 376 -3.13 -11.30 25.84
N GLU A 377 -2.30 -12.34 25.75
CA GLU A 377 -0.97 -12.30 25.15
C GLU A 377 -0.94 -13.35 24.03
N ILE A 378 -0.71 -12.90 22.80
CA ILE A 378 -0.65 -13.72 21.59
C ILE A 378 0.80 -13.81 21.12
N ASP A 379 1.25 -15.04 20.86
CA ASP A 379 2.50 -15.36 20.17
C ASP A 379 2.22 -16.45 19.13
N ASP A 380 2.19 -16.04 17.88
CA ASP A 380 1.85 -16.88 16.73
C ASP A 380 2.99 -16.85 15.71
N ASN A 381 3.30 -18.00 15.14
CA ASN A 381 4.34 -18.20 14.14
C ASN A 381 3.81 -19.09 13.02
N ALA A 382 4.15 -18.77 11.76
CA ALA A 382 3.95 -19.68 10.63
C ALA A 382 5.16 -19.69 9.71
N LEU A 383 5.44 -20.86 9.14
CA LEU A 383 6.50 -21.12 8.18
C LEU A 383 5.92 -21.94 7.01
N SER A 384 6.28 -21.59 5.79
CA SER A 384 6.04 -22.38 4.58
C SER A 384 7.34 -22.50 3.82
N ASN A 385 7.69 -23.72 3.41
CA ASN A 385 8.89 -24.02 2.66
C ASN A 385 8.53 -24.86 1.45
N VAL A 386 8.76 -24.30 0.25
CA VAL A 386 8.66 -25.00 -1.02
C VAL A 386 10.06 -25.35 -1.49
N SER A 387 10.31 -26.62 -1.75
CA SER A 387 11.60 -27.11 -2.28
C SER A 387 11.38 -27.88 -3.58
N LEU A 388 11.97 -27.37 -4.67
CA LEU A 388 12.01 -28.00 -5.99
C LEU A 388 13.43 -28.46 -6.30
N ASN A 389 13.60 -29.68 -6.80
CA ASN A 389 14.90 -30.23 -7.17
C ASN A 389 14.87 -30.81 -8.58
N TYR A 390 15.74 -30.30 -9.44
CA TYR A 390 15.93 -30.74 -10.80
C TYR A 390 17.21 -31.55 -10.92
N ARG A 391 17.16 -32.59 -11.76
CA ARG A 391 18.36 -33.26 -12.28
C ARG A 391 18.19 -33.58 -13.75
N LEU A 392 19.22 -33.29 -14.55
CA LEU A 392 19.21 -33.47 -16.00
C LEU A 392 17.97 -32.83 -16.64
N GLY A 393 17.56 -31.65 -16.16
CA GLY A 393 16.43 -30.87 -16.66
C GLY A 393 15.06 -31.42 -16.26
N LYS A 394 14.99 -32.48 -15.44
CA LYS A 394 13.73 -33.08 -14.98
C LYS A 394 13.51 -32.82 -13.50
N LEU A 395 12.29 -32.41 -13.13
CA LEU A 395 11.87 -32.29 -11.74
C LEU A 395 11.89 -33.69 -11.09
N LYS A 396 12.73 -33.85 -10.06
CA LYS A 396 12.93 -35.11 -9.32
C LYS A 396 12.27 -35.12 -7.96
N LYS A 397 12.17 -33.96 -7.33
CA LYS A 397 11.52 -33.80 -6.03
C LYS A 397 10.84 -32.44 -6.00
N ALA A 398 9.61 -32.42 -5.49
CA ALA A 398 8.89 -31.19 -5.19
C ALA A 398 8.15 -31.40 -3.88
N SER A 399 8.42 -30.58 -2.88
CA SER A 399 7.80 -30.73 -1.55
C SER A 399 7.38 -29.38 -1.00
N LEU A 400 6.25 -29.38 -0.29
CA LEU A 400 5.75 -28.28 0.50
C LEU A 400 5.73 -28.71 1.97
N GLU A 401 6.37 -27.94 2.83
CA GLU A 401 6.32 -28.08 4.28
C GLU A 401 5.71 -26.80 4.86
N GLN A 402 4.63 -26.95 5.63
CA GLN A 402 4.00 -25.84 6.33
C GLN A 402 3.96 -26.15 7.82
N MET A 403 4.26 -25.17 8.65
CA MET A 403 4.17 -25.24 10.09
C MET A 403 3.47 -24.00 10.62
N ALA A 404 2.63 -24.19 11.63
CA ALA A 404 2.00 -23.10 12.38
C ALA A 404 2.05 -23.43 13.87
N SER A 405 2.41 -22.44 14.67
CA SER A 405 2.34 -22.48 16.13
C SER A 405 1.58 -21.26 16.60
N GLN A 406 0.60 -21.45 17.46
CA GLN A 406 -0.17 -20.39 18.08
C GLN A 406 -0.13 -20.59 19.59
N SER A 407 -0.01 -19.49 20.32
CA SER A 407 -0.07 -19.49 21.77
C SER A 407 -0.85 -18.28 22.22
N GLU A 408 -1.84 -18.53 23.07
CA GLU A 408 -2.63 -17.47 23.71
C GLU A 408 -2.57 -17.67 25.22
N ASN A 409 -1.98 -16.70 25.94
CA ASN A 409 -2.07 -16.61 27.39
C ASN A 409 -3.19 -15.66 27.76
N VAL A 410 -4.15 -16.10 28.58
CA VAL A 410 -5.26 -15.30 29.05
C VAL A 410 -5.21 -15.22 30.56
N LYS A 411 -5.07 -13.99 31.07
CA LYS A 411 -5.13 -13.66 32.49
C LYS A 411 -6.47 -13.00 32.77
N THR A 412 -7.29 -13.62 33.60
CA THR A 412 -8.56 -13.03 34.05
C THR A 412 -8.32 -12.27 35.35
N ILE A 413 -8.62 -10.98 35.33
CA ILE A 413 -8.47 -10.08 36.47
C ILE A 413 -9.85 -9.64 36.94
N ILE A 414 -10.10 -9.78 38.25
CA ILE A 414 -11.33 -9.36 38.91
C ILE A 414 -10.95 -8.43 40.08
N LEU A 415 -11.54 -7.24 40.10
CA LEU A 415 -11.24 -6.18 41.07
C LEU A 415 -9.73 -5.93 41.25
N GLY A 416 -8.97 -6.00 40.13
CA GLY A 416 -7.53 -5.74 40.09
C GLY A 416 -6.64 -6.92 40.52
N LYS A 417 -7.24 -8.05 40.91
CA LYS A 417 -6.53 -9.27 41.33
C LYS A 417 -6.62 -10.33 40.25
N LEU A 418 -5.50 -11.02 40.01
CA LEU A 418 -5.45 -12.18 39.12
C LEU A 418 -6.31 -13.30 39.73
N GLN A 419 -7.36 -13.68 39.01
CA GLN A 419 -8.28 -14.75 39.40
C GLN A 419 -7.90 -16.07 38.74
N SER A 420 -7.49 -16.03 37.48
CA SER A 420 -7.06 -17.19 36.72
C SER A 420 -6.08 -16.81 35.63
N GLU A 421 -5.20 -17.74 35.28
CA GLU A 421 -4.29 -17.65 34.15
C GLU A 421 -4.38 -18.99 33.39
N LYS A 422 -4.50 -18.92 32.07
CA LYS A 422 -4.56 -20.10 31.20
C LYS A 422 -3.75 -19.86 29.94
N THR A 423 -3.02 -20.87 29.49
CA THR A 423 -2.32 -20.85 28.21
C THR A 423 -2.97 -21.86 27.28
N ILE A 424 -3.28 -21.44 26.05
CA ILE A 424 -3.93 -22.24 25.02
C ILE A 424 -2.96 -22.36 23.83
N PRO A 425 -2.09 -23.38 23.82
CA PRO A 425 -1.21 -23.64 22.70
C PRO A 425 -1.91 -24.44 21.59
N SER A 426 -1.54 -24.18 20.34
CA SER A 426 -1.94 -24.95 19.16
C SER A 426 -0.76 -25.08 18.21
N GLN A 427 -0.50 -26.27 17.67
CA GLN A 427 0.57 -26.51 16.72
C GLN A 427 0.09 -27.43 15.61
N GLN A 428 0.52 -27.13 14.39
CA GLN A 428 0.22 -27.93 13.21
C GLN A 428 1.38 -27.96 12.24
N SER A 429 1.49 -29.09 11.54
CA SER A 429 2.46 -29.30 10.47
C SER A 429 1.80 -30.06 9.33
N LEU A 430 2.06 -29.64 8.11
CA LEU A 430 1.61 -30.28 6.88
C LEU A 430 2.83 -30.48 5.97
N LEU A 431 3.04 -31.73 5.55
CA LEU A 431 4.03 -32.07 4.53
C LEU A 431 3.31 -32.65 3.32
N ARG A 432 3.49 -32.04 2.14
CA ARG A 432 2.88 -32.47 0.89
C ARG A 432 3.93 -32.71 -0.18
N ASP A 433 3.82 -33.85 -0.86
CA ASP A 433 4.56 -34.12 -2.09
C ASP A 433 3.82 -33.43 -3.25
N LEU A 434 4.51 -32.50 -3.91
CA LEU A 434 3.98 -31.73 -5.05
C LEU A 434 4.32 -32.41 -6.39
N LEU A 435 5.19 -33.43 -6.41
CA LEU A 435 5.63 -34.05 -7.64
C LEU A 435 4.47 -34.65 -8.47
N PRO A 436 3.48 -35.35 -7.87
CA PRO A 436 2.37 -35.91 -8.65
C PRO A 436 1.49 -34.82 -9.29
N SER A 437 1.30 -33.67 -8.62
CA SER A 437 0.50 -32.56 -9.13
C SER A 437 1.20 -31.76 -10.23
N LEU A 438 2.53 -31.67 -10.18
CA LEU A 438 3.34 -30.91 -11.14
C LEU A 438 3.71 -31.74 -12.39
N THR A 439 3.67 -33.07 -12.29
CA THR A 439 4.02 -33.98 -13.41
C THR A 439 2.81 -34.60 -14.10
N SER A 440 1.59 -34.22 -13.71
CA SER A 440 0.35 -34.76 -14.29
C SER A 440 0.12 -34.28 -15.74
N TYR A 441 -0.52 -35.12 -16.56
CA TYR A 441 -0.69 -34.88 -17.99
C TYR A 441 -1.60 -33.67 -18.31
N GLU A 442 -2.45 -33.25 -17.38
CA GLU A 442 -3.28 -32.03 -17.48
C GLU A 442 -2.44 -30.74 -17.38
N HIS A 443 -1.36 -30.75 -16.59
CA HIS A 443 -0.39 -29.63 -16.50
C HIS A 443 0.31 -29.36 -17.85
N ILE A 444 0.47 -30.39 -18.69
CA ILE A 444 1.17 -30.32 -19.99
C ILE A 444 0.31 -29.65 -21.07
N LYS A 445 -1.02 -29.56 -20.89
CA LYS A 445 -1.96 -29.04 -21.91
C LYS A 445 -2.38 -27.58 -21.75
N GLY A 446 -1.89 -26.87 -20.73
CA GLY A 446 -2.17 -25.43 -20.57
C GLY A 446 -3.64 -25.10 -20.26
N GLU A 447 -4.44 -26.07 -19.82
CA GLU A 447 -5.76 -25.78 -19.26
C GLU A 447 -5.57 -25.20 -17.85
N ASP A 448 -5.88 -23.92 -17.73
CA ASP A 448 -5.66 -23.01 -16.60
C ASP A 448 -6.60 -23.29 -15.39
N THR A 449 -6.85 -24.57 -15.07
CA THR A 449 -7.70 -24.99 -13.93
C THR A 449 -6.93 -25.08 -12.60
N LEU A 450 -5.64 -24.73 -12.59
CA LEU A 450 -4.74 -24.93 -11.44
C LEU A 450 -4.49 -23.67 -10.61
N ASN A 451 -5.39 -22.69 -10.67
CA ASN A 451 -5.33 -21.53 -9.80
C ASN A 451 -5.58 -21.89 -8.32
N GLU A 452 -5.81 -23.16 -7.96
CA GLU A 452 -5.93 -23.66 -6.58
C GLU A 452 -4.62 -24.14 -5.94
N ASN A 453 -3.53 -24.33 -6.72
CA ASN A 453 -2.32 -24.97 -6.20
C ASN A 453 -1.21 -24.02 -5.72
N ILE A 454 -1.40 -22.69 -5.75
CA ILE A 454 -0.41 -21.77 -5.17
C ILE A 454 -0.38 -21.99 -3.65
N PRO A 455 0.67 -22.60 -3.09
CA PRO A 455 0.72 -22.94 -1.68
C PRO A 455 1.17 -21.71 -0.92
N LEU A 456 0.25 -20.78 -0.73
CA LEU A 456 0.51 -19.56 0.04
C LEU A 456 0.50 -19.92 1.52
N LEU A 457 1.26 -19.15 2.29
CA LEU A 457 1.21 -19.16 3.75
C LEU A 457 -0.23 -18.81 4.16
N SER A 458 -1.08 -19.83 4.36
CA SER A 458 -2.35 -19.65 5.07
C SER A 458 -2.02 -19.17 6.47
N SER A 459 -2.87 -18.30 7.03
CA SER A 459 -2.62 -17.86 8.40
C SER A 459 -2.52 -19.06 9.35
N PRO A 460 -1.83 -18.90 10.49
CA PRO A 460 -1.81 -19.93 11.52
C PRO A 460 -3.22 -20.45 11.86
N GLY A 461 -4.23 -19.58 11.91
CA GLY A 461 -5.63 -19.96 12.17
C GLY A 461 -6.31 -20.71 11.03
N GLU A 462 -5.99 -20.42 9.76
CA GLU A 462 -6.57 -21.12 8.61
C GLU A 462 -5.93 -22.49 8.40
N LEU A 463 -4.62 -22.64 8.67
CA LEU A 463 -3.99 -23.96 8.76
C LEU A 463 -4.69 -24.79 9.85
N VAL A 464 -4.91 -24.18 11.04
CA VAL A 464 -5.64 -24.80 12.14
C VAL A 464 -7.02 -25.29 11.76
N ALA A 465 -7.81 -24.45 11.08
CA ALA A 465 -9.16 -24.78 10.65
C ALA A 465 -9.19 -25.84 9.53
N ARG A 466 -8.28 -25.78 8.54
CA ARG A 466 -8.26 -26.73 7.41
C ARG A 466 -7.90 -28.15 7.83
N ASN A 467 -7.00 -28.32 8.80
CA ASN A 467 -6.60 -29.65 9.28
C ASN A 467 -7.56 -30.25 10.32
N GLN A 468 -8.59 -29.53 10.78
CA GLN A 468 -9.68 -30.11 11.57
C GLN A 468 -10.80 -30.72 10.71
N GLN A 469 -10.75 -30.52 9.38
CA GLN A 469 -11.76 -31.01 8.43
C GLN A 469 -11.30 -32.25 7.64
N PHE A 470 -10.09 -32.74 7.90
CA PHE A 470 -9.54 -34.02 7.45
C PHE A 470 -9.13 -34.85 8.66
#